data_AF-A0A8S2FQW2-F1
#
_entry.id   AF-A0A8S2FQW2-F1
#
_cell.length_a   1.000
_cell.length_b   1.000
_cell.length_c   1.000
_cell.angle_alpha   90.00
_cell.angle_beta   90.00
_cell.angle_gamma   90.00
#
_symmetry.space_group_name_H-M   'P 1'
#
loop_
_entity.id
_entity.type
_entity.pdbx_description
1 polymer ?
#
loop_
_entity_poly.entity_id
_entity_poly.type
_entity_poly.pdbx_seq_one_letter_code
_entity_poly.pdbx_strand_id
1 'polypeptide(L)'
;MNAWDTYELGRLVGRYGGDPIGSFFQPPVRPILSQLTHSFFYDQTHDNPCPIERRSLEDVLPRSACVAMACCSNGSNKGYDELVPHYIDVVHEKRVYSQWVEEETNMLMGLIPAKLVLNRLHCELVHNEYQQITIDQLSSTTLCLTRHNPGTHQSIILVAHTAFSP
;
A
#
# COMPACT_ATOMS: atom_id res chain seq x y z
N MET A 1 1.54 -5.73 -6.94
CA MET A 1 0.85 -6.79 -7.75
C MET A 1 1.35 -8.24 -7.62
N ASN A 2 2.46 -8.53 -6.93
CA ASN A 2 3.04 -9.89 -6.94
C ASN A 2 2.39 -10.91 -5.99
N ALA A 3 1.66 -10.45 -4.96
CA ALA A 3 0.90 -11.35 -4.09
C ALA A 3 -0.13 -12.14 -4.91
N TRP A 4 -0.23 -13.45 -4.69
CA TRP A 4 -1.24 -14.29 -5.34
C TRP A 4 -2.50 -14.48 -4.50
N ASP A 5 -2.45 -14.21 -3.20
CA ASP A 5 -3.59 -14.23 -2.29
C ASP A 5 -3.45 -13.18 -1.16
N THR A 6 -4.49 -13.11 -0.33
CA THR A 6 -4.58 -12.24 0.85
C THR A 6 -3.44 -12.49 1.85
N TYR A 7 -3.10 -13.75 2.07
CA TYR A 7 -2.04 -14.12 3.02
C TYR A 7 -0.69 -13.60 2.57
N GLU A 8 -0.36 -13.79 1.29
CA GLU A 8 0.88 -13.34 0.69
C GLU A 8 0.97 -11.80 0.68
N LEU A 9 -0.15 -11.09 0.49
CA LEU A 9 -0.18 -9.65 0.65
C LEU A 9 0.16 -9.24 2.09
N GLY A 10 -0.44 -9.89 3.09
CA GLY A 10 -0.11 -9.68 4.49
C GLY A 10 1.37 -9.95 4.78
N ARG A 11 1.92 -11.04 4.25
CA ARG A 11 3.34 -11.39 4.39
C ARG A 11 4.27 -10.33 3.79
N LEU A 12 3.95 -9.80 2.61
CA LEU A 12 4.72 -8.74 1.97
C LEU A 12 4.65 -7.43 2.75
N VAL A 13 3.45 -7.02 3.19
CA VAL A 13 3.28 -5.83 4.03
C VAL A 13 4.08 -5.98 5.33
N GLY A 14 4.09 -7.15 5.95
CA GLY A 14 4.80 -7.39 7.21
C GLY A 14 6.31 -7.35 7.05
N ARG A 15 6.83 -7.90 5.95
CA ARG A 15 8.26 -7.86 5.63
C ARG A 15 8.80 -6.43 5.52
N TYR A 16 8.00 -5.50 5.00
CA TYR A 16 8.37 -4.10 4.80
C TYR A 16 7.67 -3.17 5.81
N GLY A 17 7.05 -3.74 6.83
CA GLY A 17 6.06 -3.07 7.65
C GLY A 17 6.63 -2.42 8.91
N GLY A 18 7.89 -2.67 9.26
CA GLY A 18 8.54 -2.14 10.47
C GLY A 18 8.77 -3.21 11.53
N ASP A 19 8.99 -2.78 12.77
CA ASP A 19 9.23 -3.69 13.89
C ASP A 19 7.91 -4.31 14.39
N PRO A 20 7.89 -5.56 14.87
CA PRO A 20 6.72 -6.11 15.53
C PRO A 20 6.27 -5.27 16.74
N ILE A 21 4.96 -5.17 16.99
CA ILE A 21 4.44 -4.54 18.20
C ILE A 21 4.97 -5.26 19.45
N GLY A 22 5.49 -4.50 20.42
CA GLY A 22 6.09 -5.07 21.63
C GLY A 22 7.53 -5.55 21.45
N SER A 23 8.19 -5.15 20.36
CA SER A 23 9.64 -5.37 20.18
C SER A 23 10.44 -4.78 21.34
N PHE A 24 11.55 -5.44 21.69
CA PHE A 24 12.46 -4.94 22.72
C PHE A 24 12.98 -3.54 22.39
N PHE A 25 13.04 -2.69 23.41
CA PHE A 25 13.62 -1.35 23.31
C PHE A 25 15.05 -1.43 22.78
N GLN A 26 15.31 -0.72 21.69
CA GLN A 26 16.65 -0.62 21.14
C GLN A 26 17.46 0.37 21.99
N PRO A 27 18.66 -0.01 22.46
CA PRO A 27 19.51 0.92 23.19
C PRO A 27 19.98 2.06 22.27
N PRO A 28 20.19 3.27 22.82
CA PRO A 28 20.59 4.43 22.02
C PRO A 28 21.98 4.27 21.37
N VAL A 29 22.82 3.42 21.96
CA VAL A 29 24.13 3.03 21.40
C VAL A 29 24.07 1.55 21.05
N ARG A 30 24.20 1.25 19.76
CA ARG A 30 24.27 -0.12 19.25
C ARG A 30 25.31 -0.21 18.13
N PRO A 31 25.97 -1.37 17.96
CA PRO A 31 26.79 -1.60 16.78
C PRO A 31 25.92 -1.55 15.53
N ILE A 32 26.54 -1.24 14.38
CA ILE A 32 25.88 -1.36 13.09
C ILE A 32 25.62 -2.84 12.84
N LEU A 33 24.34 -3.21 12.78
CA LEU A 33 23.90 -4.57 12.45
C LEU A 33 23.43 -4.62 11.01
N SER A 34 23.52 -5.79 10.39
CA SER A 34 22.86 -6.04 9.11
C SER A 34 21.34 -5.85 9.29
N GLN A 35 20.74 -5.03 8.43
CA GLN A 35 19.30 -4.80 8.42
C GLN A 35 18.77 -5.00 6.99
N LEU A 36 17.47 -5.29 6.88
CA LEU A 36 16.80 -5.26 5.58
C LEU A 36 16.94 -3.87 4.98
N THR A 37 17.26 -3.81 3.69
CA THR A 37 17.35 -2.55 2.96
C THR A 37 15.99 -1.86 2.95
N HIS A 38 15.98 -0.54 3.09
CA HIS A 38 14.78 0.26 2.87
C HIS A 38 14.14 -0.12 1.54
N SER A 39 12.82 -0.23 1.55
CA SER A 39 12.04 -0.74 0.43
C SER A 39 11.15 0.36 -0.13
N PHE A 40 10.92 0.30 -1.44
CA PHE A 40 9.93 1.11 -2.12
C PHE A 40 8.80 0.20 -2.58
N PHE A 41 7.64 0.30 -1.92
CA PHE A 41 6.56 -0.66 -2.07
C PHE A 41 5.48 -0.14 -3.03
N TYR A 42 5.34 -0.81 -4.17
CA TYR A 42 4.41 -0.39 -5.20
C TYR A 42 3.07 -1.11 -5.11
N ASP A 43 1.99 -0.34 -5.26
CA ASP A 43 0.65 -0.89 -5.51
C ASP A 43 0.66 -1.67 -6.84
N GLN A 44 1.14 -0.97 -7.87
CA GLN A 44 1.34 -1.44 -9.25
C GLN A 44 2.54 -0.70 -9.87
N THR A 45 3.47 -1.45 -10.48
CA THR A 45 4.52 -0.90 -11.36
C THR A 45 4.05 -0.85 -12.82
N HIS A 46 4.76 -0.14 -13.69
CA HIS A 46 4.42 -0.08 -15.12
C HIS A 46 4.54 -1.44 -15.84
N ASP A 47 5.42 -2.34 -15.37
CA ASP A 47 5.55 -3.71 -15.90
C ASP A 47 4.48 -4.69 -15.39
N ASN A 48 3.64 -4.27 -14.44
CA ASN A 48 2.59 -5.15 -13.93
C ASN A 48 1.36 -5.13 -14.84
N PRO A 49 0.67 -6.28 -15.01
CA PRO A 49 -0.61 -6.32 -15.69
C PRO A 49 -1.63 -5.43 -14.98
N CYS A 50 -2.69 -5.04 -15.70
CA CYS A 50 -3.74 -4.22 -15.10
C CYS A 50 -4.35 -4.94 -13.88
N PRO A 51 -4.46 -4.26 -12.73
CA PRO A 51 -5.10 -4.81 -11.53
C PRO A 51 -6.55 -5.25 -11.75
N ILE A 52 -7.28 -4.51 -12.58
CA ILE A 52 -8.68 -4.76 -12.90
C ILE A 52 -8.80 -6.04 -13.74
N GLU A 53 -7.92 -6.23 -14.73
CA GLU A 53 -7.90 -7.44 -15.57
C GLU A 53 -7.42 -8.67 -14.80
N ARG A 54 -6.38 -8.52 -13.97
CA ARG A 54 -5.78 -9.65 -13.25
C ARG A 54 -6.61 -10.12 -12.06
N ARG A 55 -7.39 -9.22 -11.45
CA ARG A 55 -8.13 -9.48 -10.21
C ARG A 55 -9.52 -8.89 -10.33
N SER A 56 -9.74 -7.72 -9.74
CA SER A 56 -11.03 -7.07 -9.63
C SER A 56 -10.82 -5.58 -9.37
N LEU A 57 -11.84 -4.78 -9.68
CA LEU A 57 -11.83 -3.34 -9.39
C LEU A 57 -11.83 -3.10 -7.87
N GLU A 58 -12.51 -3.97 -7.16
CA GLU A 58 -12.73 -3.96 -5.72
C GLU A 58 -11.43 -4.14 -4.93
N ASP A 59 -10.42 -4.82 -5.50
CA ASP A 59 -9.12 -5.02 -4.81
C ASP A 59 -8.19 -3.80 -4.87
N VAL A 60 -8.50 -2.78 -5.66
CA VAL A 60 -7.63 -1.62 -5.88
C VAL A 60 -7.48 -0.77 -4.60
N LEU A 61 -8.60 -0.41 -3.98
CA LEU A 61 -8.64 0.35 -2.73
C LEU A 61 -8.03 -0.40 -1.53
N PRO A 62 -8.47 -1.62 -1.16
CA PRO A 62 -7.95 -2.32 0.02
C PRO A 62 -6.45 -2.60 -0.12
N ARG A 63 -5.96 -2.91 -1.33
CA ARG A 63 -4.53 -3.08 -1.55
C ARG A 63 -3.75 -1.79 -1.34
N SER A 64 -4.22 -0.68 -1.91
CA SER A 64 -3.58 0.63 -1.73
C SER A 64 -3.51 1.02 -0.26
N ALA A 65 -4.56 0.71 0.50
CA ALA A 65 -4.59 0.93 1.93
C ALA A 65 -3.57 0.05 2.66
N CYS A 66 -3.47 -1.25 2.32
CA CYS A 66 -2.47 -2.15 2.89
C CYS A 66 -1.03 -1.69 2.63
N VAL A 67 -0.73 -1.23 1.41
CA VAL A 67 0.58 -0.70 1.04
C VAL A 67 0.88 0.59 1.79
N ALA A 68 -0.09 1.50 1.92
CA ALA A 68 0.07 2.74 2.68
C ALA A 68 0.32 2.51 4.19
N MET A 69 -0.12 1.37 4.73
CA MET A 69 0.14 0.99 6.12
C MET A 69 1.56 0.44 6.37
N ALA A 70 2.32 0.07 5.33
CA ALA A 70 3.69 -0.39 5.51
C ALA A 70 4.60 0.76 6.00
N CYS A 71 5.55 0.48 6.91
CA CYS A 71 6.60 1.43 7.32
C CYS A 71 7.72 1.56 6.27
N CYS A 72 7.35 1.84 5.02
CA CYS A 72 8.29 2.08 3.93
C CYS A 72 7.72 3.06 2.91
N SER A 73 8.57 3.58 2.02
CA SER A 73 8.10 4.43 0.92
C SER A 73 7.12 3.65 0.05
N ASN A 74 6.10 4.32 -0.50
CA ASN A 74 5.13 3.69 -1.40
C ASN A 74 4.83 4.51 -2.66
N GLY A 75 4.35 3.82 -3.71
CA GLY A 75 4.02 4.47 -4.97
C GLY A 75 3.11 3.63 -5.87
N SER A 76 2.54 4.29 -6.88
CA SER A 76 1.72 3.68 -7.93
C SER A 76 2.12 4.25 -9.29
N ASN A 77 1.88 3.47 -10.35
CA ASN A 77 2.04 3.96 -11.72
C ASN A 77 0.86 4.85 -12.14
N LYS A 78 1.09 5.82 -13.02
CA LYS A 78 0.00 6.59 -13.65
C LYS A 78 -0.97 5.64 -14.34
N GLY A 79 -2.28 5.88 -14.19
CA GLY A 79 -3.34 4.99 -14.67
C GLY A 79 -3.89 4.07 -13.58
N TYR A 80 -3.13 3.79 -12.50
CA TYR A 80 -3.62 3.01 -11.38
C TYR A 80 -4.71 3.75 -10.60
N ASP A 81 -4.43 5.00 -10.23
CA ASP A 81 -5.36 5.80 -9.43
C ASP A 81 -6.59 6.22 -10.26
N GLU A 82 -6.43 6.37 -11.58
CA GLU A 82 -7.50 6.66 -12.54
C GLU A 82 -8.33 5.43 -12.93
N LEU A 83 -7.96 4.23 -12.44
CA LEU A 83 -8.64 2.96 -12.73
C LEU A 83 -8.67 2.64 -14.24
N VAL A 84 -7.55 2.84 -14.94
CA VAL A 84 -7.43 2.50 -16.36
C VAL A 84 -7.67 1.00 -16.56
N PRO A 85 -8.68 0.59 -17.36
CA PRO A 85 -9.20 -0.78 -17.36
C PRO A 85 -8.41 -1.75 -18.25
N HIS A 86 -7.20 -1.39 -18.65
CA HIS A 86 -6.36 -2.21 -19.54
C HIS A 86 -4.88 -2.04 -19.21
N TYR A 87 -4.08 -3.03 -19.59
CA TYR A 87 -2.62 -2.92 -19.50
C TYR A 87 -2.08 -1.83 -20.44
N ILE A 88 -1.27 -0.93 -19.89
CA ILE A 88 -0.61 0.15 -20.64
C ILE A 88 0.73 -0.39 -21.14
N ASP A 89 0.75 -0.87 -22.38
CA ASP A 89 1.95 -1.41 -23.00
C ASP A 89 2.97 -0.30 -23.29
N VAL A 90 4.09 -0.31 -22.58
CA VAL A 90 5.16 0.71 -22.71
C VAL A 90 5.81 0.78 -24.11
N VAL A 91 5.65 -0.25 -24.94
CA VAL A 91 6.21 -0.32 -26.30
C VAL A 91 5.18 0.08 -27.35
N HIS A 92 3.96 -0.46 -27.24
CA HIS A 92 2.96 -0.37 -28.30
C HIS A 92 1.89 0.69 -28.06
N GLU A 93 1.70 1.15 -26.82
CA GLU A 93 0.70 2.17 -26.52
C GLU A 93 1.09 3.53 -27.15
N LYS A 94 0.12 4.14 -27.83
CA LYS A 94 0.28 5.44 -28.50
C LYS A 94 -0.69 6.49 -27.96
N ARG A 95 -1.73 6.08 -27.24
CA ARG A 95 -2.72 7.00 -26.64
C ARG A 95 -2.04 7.82 -25.54
N VAL A 96 -2.51 9.04 -25.38
CA VAL A 96 -2.03 9.97 -24.35
C VAL A 96 -2.93 9.82 -23.13
N TYR A 97 -2.36 10.01 -21.93
CA TYR A 97 -3.17 10.13 -20.72
C TYR A 97 -4.12 11.32 -20.80
N SER A 98 -5.30 11.15 -20.21
CA SER A 98 -6.23 12.25 -19.95
C SER A 98 -5.54 13.39 -19.18
N GLN A 99 -5.90 14.61 -19.55
CA GLN A 99 -5.40 15.83 -18.94
C GLN A 99 -6.04 16.05 -17.57
N TRP A 100 -5.33 16.78 -16.71
CA TRP A 100 -5.86 17.22 -15.42
C TRP A 100 -6.78 18.43 -15.61
N VAL A 101 -8.03 18.17 -15.99
CA VAL A 101 -9.08 19.16 -16.21
C VAL A 101 -10.39 18.63 -15.64
N GLU A 102 -11.31 19.53 -15.23
CA GLU A 102 -12.56 19.14 -14.55
C GLU A 102 -13.39 18.11 -15.33
N GLU A 103 -13.36 18.18 -16.66
CA GLU A 103 -14.14 17.32 -17.57
C GLU A 103 -13.49 15.95 -17.84
N GLU A 104 -12.20 15.78 -17.52
CA GLU A 104 -11.46 14.53 -17.72
C GLU A 104 -10.98 13.95 -16.39
N THR A 105 -9.71 14.13 -16.03
CA THR A 105 -9.16 13.66 -14.76
C THR A 105 -9.18 14.76 -13.72
N ASN A 106 -9.84 14.50 -12.59
CA ASN A 106 -9.95 15.44 -11.48
C ASN A 106 -9.90 14.71 -10.13
N MET A 107 -9.98 15.47 -9.03
CA MET A 107 -9.89 14.96 -7.66
C MET A 107 -11.00 13.97 -7.25
N LEU A 108 -12.07 13.85 -8.03
CA LEU A 108 -13.20 12.95 -7.76
C LEU A 108 -13.11 11.66 -8.58
N MET A 109 -12.12 11.53 -9.47
CA MET A 109 -11.99 10.39 -10.36
C MET A 109 -11.33 9.19 -9.67
N GLY A 110 -11.95 8.01 -9.84
CA GLY A 110 -11.37 6.73 -9.44
C GLY A 110 -10.92 6.68 -7.98
N LEU A 111 -9.67 6.25 -7.78
CA LEU A 111 -9.04 6.09 -6.48
C LEU A 111 -8.36 7.37 -5.97
N ILE A 112 -8.20 8.40 -6.81
CA ILE A 112 -7.49 9.65 -6.48
C ILE A 112 -7.89 10.24 -5.11
N PRO A 113 -9.19 10.43 -4.78
CA PRO A 113 -9.55 11.01 -3.48
C PRO A 113 -9.16 10.09 -2.32
N ALA A 114 -9.29 8.76 -2.49
CA ALA A 114 -8.87 7.80 -1.48
C ALA A 114 -7.34 7.77 -1.32
N LYS A 115 -6.59 7.83 -2.42
CA LYS A 115 -5.13 7.91 -2.41
C LYS A 115 -4.63 9.17 -1.72
N LEU A 116 -5.29 10.31 -1.90
CA LEU A 116 -4.97 11.52 -1.15
C LEU A 116 -5.07 11.29 0.36
N VAL A 117 -6.16 10.67 0.82
CA VAL A 117 -6.38 10.36 2.25
C VAL A 117 -5.33 9.37 2.75
N LEU A 118 -5.09 8.29 2.02
CA LEU A 118 -4.10 7.27 2.39
C LEU A 118 -2.67 7.84 2.44
N ASN A 119 -2.29 8.70 1.50
CA ASN A 119 -0.97 9.32 1.47
C ASN A 119 -0.79 10.31 2.63
N ARG A 120 -1.83 11.11 2.94
CA ARG A 120 -1.82 11.99 4.12
C ARG A 120 -1.68 11.19 5.41
N LEU A 121 -2.47 10.13 5.57
CA LEU A 121 -2.38 9.22 6.70
C LEU A 121 -0.99 8.59 6.81
N HIS A 122 -0.42 8.11 5.71
CA HIS A 122 0.93 7.54 5.70
C HIS A 122 1.98 8.55 6.19
N CYS A 123 1.95 9.79 5.69
CA CYS A 123 2.84 10.86 6.13
C CYS A 123 2.66 11.19 7.61
N GLU A 124 1.41 11.28 8.09
CA GLU A 124 1.11 11.53 9.50
C GLU A 124 1.64 10.41 10.41
N LEU A 125 1.43 9.15 10.03
CA LEU A 125 1.92 7.98 10.78
C LEU A 125 3.45 7.97 10.86
N VAL A 126 4.13 8.30 9.76
CA VAL A 126 5.60 8.40 9.74
C VAL A 126 6.09 9.57 10.59
N HIS A 127 5.50 10.75 10.46
CA HIS A 127 5.88 11.95 11.21
C HIS A 127 5.68 11.77 12.72
N ASN A 128 4.65 11.03 13.11
CA ASN A 128 4.33 10.73 14.51
C ASN A 128 4.88 9.36 14.93
N GLU A 129 5.95 8.84 14.31
CA GLU A 129 6.70 7.66 14.79
C GLU A 129 5.86 6.38 15.04
N TYR A 130 4.84 6.13 14.23
CA TYR A 130 4.14 4.83 14.19
C TYR A 130 5.00 3.78 13.47
N GLN A 131 6.03 3.31 14.17
CA GLN A 131 7.11 2.47 13.64
C GLN A 131 6.88 0.97 13.82
N GLN A 132 5.93 0.57 14.67
CA GLN A 132 5.62 -0.83 14.90
C GLN A 132 4.37 -1.27 14.12
N ILE A 133 4.36 -2.51 13.66
CA ILE A 133 3.24 -3.09 12.91
C ILE A 133 2.91 -4.50 13.37
N THR A 134 1.62 -4.84 13.33
CA THR A 134 1.11 -6.22 13.42
C THR A 134 0.12 -6.47 12.30
N ILE A 135 0.08 -7.71 11.82
CA ILE A 135 -0.74 -8.14 10.70
C ILE A 135 -1.49 -9.40 11.12
N ASP A 136 -2.82 -9.30 11.11
CA ASP A 136 -3.71 -10.41 11.42
C ASP A 136 -4.53 -10.75 10.19
N GLN A 137 -4.48 -12.01 9.76
CA GLN A 137 -5.38 -12.51 8.75
C GLN A 137 -6.70 -12.93 9.42
N LEU A 138 -7.77 -12.17 9.16
CA LEU A 138 -9.08 -12.44 9.76
C LEU A 138 -9.87 -13.51 8.98
N SER A 139 -9.65 -13.59 7.67
CA SER A 139 -10.28 -14.59 6.79
C SER A 139 -9.41 -14.83 5.54
N SER A 140 -9.88 -15.67 4.62
CA SER A 140 -9.25 -15.85 3.31
C SER A 140 -9.21 -14.58 2.47
N THR A 141 -10.05 -13.57 2.77
CA THR A 141 -10.16 -12.30 2.02
C THR A 141 -9.86 -11.07 2.86
N THR A 142 -9.84 -11.16 4.19
CA THR A 142 -9.72 -9.99 5.08
C THR A 142 -8.40 -9.97 5.84
N LEU A 143 -7.71 -8.83 5.78
CA LEU A 143 -6.54 -8.48 6.60
C LEU A 143 -6.88 -7.39 7.61
N CYS A 144 -6.27 -7.46 8.78
CA CYS A 144 -6.22 -6.41 9.78
C CYS A 144 -4.77 -5.99 9.96
N LEU A 145 -4.47 -4.71 9.74
CA LEU A 145 -3.15 -4.12 9.89
C LEU A 145 -3.20 -3.12 11.02
N THR A 146 -2.37 -3.29 12.03
CA THR A 146 -2.25 -2.35 13.14
C THR A 146 -0.90 -1.67 13.08
N ARG A 147 -0.87 -0.35 12.90
CA ARG A 147 0.33 0.47 13.12
C ARG A 147 0.29 1.07 14.53
N HIS A 148 1.41 1.02 15.23
CA HIS A 148 1.53 1.44 16.63
C HIS A 148 2.72 2.38 16.83
N ASN A 149 2.51 3.43 17.62
CA ASN A 149 3.57 4.27 18.15
C ASN A 149 4.02 3.72 19.51
N PRO A 150 5.28 3.27 19.67
CA PRO A 150 5.77 2.68 20.91
C PRO A 150 5.96 3.68 22.06
N GLY A 151 6.04 4.98 21.78
CA GLY A 151 6.19 6.04 22.77
C GLY A 151 4.86 6.58 23.31
N THR A 152 3.87 6.79 22.44
CA THR A 152 2.54 7.31 22.84
C THR A 152 1.53 6.21 23.12
N HIS A 153 1.82 4.98 22.69
CA HIS A 153 0.92 3.83 22.72
C HIS A 153 -0.38 3.98 21.92
N GLN A 154 -0.44 4.97 21.03
CA GLN A 154 -1.56 5.11 20.10
C GLN A 154 -1.41 4.12 18.93
N SER A 155 -2.54 3.64 18.43
CA SER A 155 -2.60 2.71 17.30
C SER A 155 -3.63 3.14 16.27
N ILE A 156 -3.33 2.90 15.01
CA ILE A 156 -4.28 2.97 13.89
C ILE A 156 -4.47 1.56 13.33
N ILE A 157 -5.74 1.17 13.19
CA ILE A 157 -6.14 -0.15 12.72
C ILE A 157 -6.80 0.01 11.35
N LEU A 158 -6.30 -0.68 10.34
CA LEU A 158 -6.89 -0.81 9.02
C LEU A 158 -7.43 -2.23 8.86
N VAL A 159 -8.73 -2.35 8.56
CA VAL A 159 -9.34 -3.61 8.13
C VAL A 159 -9.59 -3.54 6.63
N ALA A 160 -8.92 -4.40 5.87
CA ALA A 160 -8.97 -4.44 4.42
C ALA A 160 -9.59 -5.75 3.94
N HIS A 161 -10.75 -5.65 3.28
CA HIS A 161 -11.36 -6.77 2.57
C HIS A 161 -10.83 -6.78 1.12
N THR A 162 -9.96 -7.73 0.82
CA THR A 162 -9.30 -7.89 -0.48
C THR A 162 -10.12 -8.78 -1.42
N ALA A 163 -9.93 -8.60 -2.72
CA ALA A 163 -10.68 -9.30 -3.77
C ALA A 163 -9.73 -9.87 -4.84
N PHE A 164 -8.97 -10.90 -4.47
CA PHE A 164 -8.01 -11.56 -5.37
C PHE A 164 -8.66 -12.36 -6.50
N SER A 165 -9.90 -12.78 -6.31
CA SER A 165 -10.74 -13.41 -7.32
C SER A 165 -11.83 -12.42 -7.76
N PRO A 166 -12.16 -12.37 -9.06
CA PRO A 166 -13.33 -11.65 -9.55
C PRO A 166 -14.65 -12.30 -9.11
#